data_AF-A0A933TFC3-F1
#
_entry.id   AF-A0A933TFC3-F1
#
_cell.length_a   1.000
_cell.length_b   1.000
_cell.length_c   1.000
_cell.angle_alpha   90.00
_cell.angle_beta   90.00
_cell.angle_gamma   90.00
#
_symmetry.space_group_name_H-M   'P 1'
#
loop_
_entity.id
_entity.type
_entity.pdbx_description
1 polymer ?
#
loop_
_entity_poly.entity_id
_entity_poly.type
_entity_poly.pdbx_seq_one_letter_code
_entity_poly.pdbx_strand_id
1 'polypeptide(L)'
;MDSPLCIAFFWHMHQPCYKDPFTGIYRLPWVRLHGTKDYFDMVKILEEFPNIRQTFNVVPSLLEQLRDYVENGAKDRYLELTMKDPSDLTEQEKIFVIENFFLANWDNMIKPFPRYYELLIKRGFRFTKGDLRRISRYFTDYDLRDLQVLFNLSWIDPMFRNNDPSLKGL
;
A
#
# COMPACT_ATOMS: atom_id res chain seq x y z
N MET A 1 44.58 22.13 6.94
CA MET A 1 43.96 20.99 6.25
C MET A 1 42.49 21.06 6.58
N ASP A 2 41.63 21.18 5.58
CA ASP A 2 40.19 21.14 5.82
C ASP A 2 39.79 19.72 6.20
N SER A 3 39.24 19.56 7.40
CA SER A 3 38.70 18.28 7.84
C SER A 3 37.47 17.93 6.98
N PRO A 4 37.38 16.70 6.47
CA PRO A 4 36.21 16.30 5.68
C PRO A 4 34.94 16.33 6.55
N LEU A 5 33.82 16.71 5.93
CA LEU A 5 32.51 16.64 6.58
C LEU A 5 32.09 15.18 6.78
N CYS A 6 31.91 14.78 8.03
CA CYS A 6 31.37 13.46 8.38
C CYS A 6 29.83 13.51 8.35
N ILE A 7 29.23 12.69 7.48
CA ILE A 7 27.77 12.57 7.36
C ILE A 7 27.36 11.17 7.82
N ALA A 8 26.34 11.09 8.67
CA ALA A 8 25.72 9.84 9.09
C ALA A 8 24.24 9.83 8.70
N PHE A 9 23.83 8.88 7.86
CA PHE A 9 22.43 8.65 7.54
C PHE A 9 21.85 7.64 8.54
N PHE A 10 20.73 8.01 9.16
CA PHE A 10 20.00 7.15 10.08
C PHE A 10 18.52 7.09 9.68
N TRP A 11 18.06 5.90 9.32
CA TRP A 11 16.67 5.64 8.94
C TRP A 11 15.96 4.90 10.05
N HIS A 12 14.89 5.49 10.57
CA HIS A 12 14.04 4.87 11.57
C HIS A 12 12.78 4.30 10.89
N MET A 13 12.75 2.99 10.70
CA MET A 13 11.62 2.27 10.11
C MET A 13 10.69 1.78 11.22
N HIS A 14 9.49 2.35 11.28
CA HIS A 14 8.51 2.08 12.32
C HIS A 14 7.10 1.93 11.77
N GLN A 15 6.38 0.96 12.32
CA GLN A 15 4.93 0.87 12.27
C GLN A 15 4.39 0.50 13.66
N PRO A 16 3.29 1.12 14.13
CA PRO A 16 2.52 0.62 15.26
C PRO A 16 2.07 -0.82 15.06
N CYS A 17 1.76 -1.52 16.16
CA CYS A 17 1.09 -2.83 16.06
C CYS A 17 -0.36 -2.64 15.60
N TYR A 18 -0.69 -3.15 14.41
CA TYR A 18 -2.04 -3.08 13.84
C TYR A 18 -2.85 -4.37 14.07
N LYS A 19 -2.26 -5.40 14.68
CA LYS A 19 -2.91 -6.68 14.93
C LYS A 19 -4.03 -6.48 15.94
N ASP A 20 -5.24 -6.88 15.57
CA ASP A 20 -6.34 -6.97 16.53
C ASP A 20 -6.12 -8.21 17.41
N PRO A 21 -6.02 -8.07 18.75
CA PRO A 21 -5.74 -9.20 19.62
C PRO A 21 -6.90 -10.19 19.74
N PHE A 22 -8.12 -9.80 19.37
CA PHE A 22 -9.30 -10.67 19.44
C PHE A 22 -9.52 -11.45 18.15
N THR A 23 -9.27 -10.84 16.99
CA THR A 23 -9.52 -11.48 15.70
C THR A 23 -8.25 -12.01 15.02
N GLY A 24 -7.07 -11.53 15.43
CA GLY A 24 -5.80 -11.80 14.76
C GLY A 24 -5.61 -11.08 13.42
N ILE A 25 -6.63 -10.35 12.94
CA ILE A 25 -6.61 -9.63 11.66
C ILE A 25 -5.99 -8.25 11.86
N TYR A 26 -5.14 -7.86 10.91
CA TYR A 26 -4.54 -6.53 10.89
C TYR A 26 -5.55 -5.46 10.45
N ARG A 27 -5.73 -4.43 11.27
CA ARG A 27 -6.71 -3.37 11.02
C ARG A 27 -6.32 -2.43 9.88
N LEU A 28 -5.02 -2.23 9.69
CA LEU A 28 -4.47 -1.35 8.67
C LEU A 28 -3.41 -2.08 7.85
N PRO A 29 -3.28 -1.75 6.55
CA PRO A 29 -2.47 -2.52 5.62
C PRO A 29 -1.02 -2.02 5.58
N TRP A 30 -0.65 -1.04 6.42
CA TRP A 30 0.57 -0.24 6.26
C TRP A 30 1.84 -1.05 6.30
N VAL A 31 1.93 -2.07 7.17
CA VAL A 31 3.12 -2.95 7.19
C VAL A 31 3.31 -3.65 5.85
N ARG A 32 2.24 -4.18 5.26
CA ARG A 32 2.29 -4.86 3.97
C ARG A 32 2.59 -3.88 2.84
N LEU A 33 1.87 -2.75 2.78
CA LEU A 33 2.01 -1.78 1.68
C LEU A 33 3.37 -1.09 1.68
N HIS A 34 3.86 -0.64 2.83
CA HIS A 34 5.22 -0.08 2.93
C HIS A 34 6.29 -1.17 2.78
N GLY A 35 5.99 -2.42 3.14
CA GLY A 35 6.87 -3.56 2.90
C GLY A 35 7.15 -3.81 1.42
N THR A 36 6.15 -3.63 0.55
CA THR A 36 6.27 -3.81 -0.91
C THR A 36 6.75 -2.57 -1.66
N LYS A 37 6.99 -1.46 -0.96
CA LYS A 37 7.31 -0.17 -1.59
C LYS A 37 8.54 0.54 -1.04
N ASP A 38 8.68 0.62 0.28
CA ASP A 38 9.58 1.58 0.91
C ASP A 38 10.70 0.88 1.69
N TYR A 39 10.38 -0.15 2.48
CA TYR A 39 11.37 -0.73 3.38
C TYR A 39 12.48 -1.49 2.64
N PHE A 40 12.11 -2.32 1.67
CA PHE A 40 13.09 -3.10 0.94
C PHE A 40 13.89 -2.24 -0.05
N ASP A 41 13.20 -1.36 -0.76
CA ASP A 41 13.71 -0.46 -1.79
C ASP A 41 14.81 0.47 -1.28
N MET A 42 14.59 1.05 -0.09
CA MET A 42 15.57 1.90 0.58
C MET A 42 16.87 1.16 0.95
N VAL A 43 16.79 -0.14 1.21
CA VAL A 43 17.98 -0.96 1.47
C VAL A 43 18.61 -1.39 0.15
N LYS A 44 17.80 -1.77 -0.83
CA LYS A 44 18.25 -2.28 -2.12
C LYS A 44 19.02 -1.25 -2.93
N ILE A 45 18.64 0.03 -2.88
CA ILE A 45 19.39 1.10 -3.58
C ILE A 45 20.87 1.19 -3.17
N LEU A 46 21.26 0.66 -2.00
CA LEU A 46 22.66 0.58 -1.60
C LEU A 46 23.52 -0.34 -2.49
N GLU A 47 22.90 -1.28 -3.22
CA GLU A 47 23.59 -2.10 -4.23
C GLU A 47 24.23 -1.22 -5.32
N GLU A 48 23.61 -0.09 -5.67
CA GLU A 48 24.13 0.89 -6.63
C GLU A 48 25.21 1.81 -6.03
N PHE A 49 25.25 1.94 -4.69
CA PHE A 49 26.14 2.85 -3.96
C PHE A 49 26.92 2.15 -2.83
N PRO A 50 27.76 1.14 -3.13
CA PRO A 50 28.38 0.27 -2.12
C PRO A 50 29.33 1.00 -1.14
N ASN A 51 29.78 2.20 -1.51
CA ASN A 51 30.67 3.02 -0.67
C ASN A 51 29.93 3.89 0.36
N ILE A 52 28.61 4.09 0.20
CA ILE A 52 27.81 4.88 1.13
C ILE A 52 27.44 4.00 2.33
N ARG A 53 27.70 4.49 3.54
CA ARG A 53 27.32 3.82 4.79
C ARG A 53 26.04 4.46 5.33
N GLN A 54 25.05 3.63 5.65
CA GLN A 54 23.77 4.06 6.21
C GLN A 54 23.37 3.12 7.35
N THR A 55 22.67 3.66 8.35
CA THR A 55 22.17 2.90 9.49
C THR A 55 20.65 2.77 9.40
N PHE A 56 20.13 1.56 9.48
CA PHE A 56 18.70 1.28 9.52
C PHE A 56 18.32 0.74 10.90
N ASN A 57 17.43 1.44 11.58
CA ASN A 57 16.77 0.94 12.78
C ASN A 57 15.37 0.45 12.41
N VAL A 58 15.15 -0.86 12.52
CA VAL A 58 13.85 -1.50 12.33
C VAL A 58 13.24 -1.80 13.69
N VAL A 59 12.09 -1.19 13.98
CA VAL A 59 11.43 -1.39 15.28
C VAL A 59 10.86 -2.82 15.39
N PRO A 60 10.95 -3.50 16.54
CA PRO A 60 10.46 -4.87 16.71
C PRO A 60 9.01 -5.09 16.27
N SER A 61 8.11 -4.13 16.57
CA SER A 61 6.71 -4.21 16.14
C SER A 61 6.55 -4.27 14.62
N LEU A 62 7.41 -3.58 13.85
CA LEU A 62 7.40 -3.69 12.39
C LEU A 62 7.87 -5.08 11.95
N LEU A 63 8.98 -5.55 12.52
CA LEU A 63 9.57 -6.85 12.16
C LEU A 63 8.64 -8.03 12.45
N GLU A 64 7.99 -8.04 13.61
CA GLU A 64 7.03 -9.09 13.99
C GLU A 64 5.85 -9.16 13.01
N GLN A 65 5.31 -7.99 12.62
CA GLN A 65 4.19 -7.95 11.69
C GLN A 65 4.59 -8.37 10.27
N LEU A 66 5.79 -7.99 9.81
CA LEU A 66 6.34 -8.47 8.53
C LEU A 66 6.47 -10.00 8.52
N ARG A 67 7.01 -10.59 9.59
CA ARG A 67 7.10 -12.05 9.75
C ARG A 67 5.73 -12.70 9.74
N ASP A 68 4.74 -12.12 10.42
CA ASP A 68 3.38 -12.64 10.44
C ASP A 68 2.76 -12.73 9.02
N TYR A 69 3.00 -11.74 8.14
CA TYR A 69 2.55 -11.81 6.74
C TYR A 69 3.24 -12.91 5.94
N VAL A 70 4.54 -13.14 6.17
CA VAL A 70 5.36 -14.07 5.37
C VAL A 70 5.23 -15.51 5.87
N GLU A 71 5.22 -15.71 7.17
CA GLU A 71 5.40 -17.02 7.82
C GLU A 71 4.08 -17.56 8.38
N ASN A 72 3.18 -16.68 8.82
CA ASN A 72 1.98 -17.07 9.59
C ASN A 72 0.65 -16.80 8.85
N GLY A 73 0.72 -16.44 7.57
CA GLY A 73 -0.46 -16.25 6.72
C GLY A 73 -1.34 -15.08 7.13
N ALA A 74 -0.78 -14.08 7.81
CA ALA A 74 -1.54 -12.92 8.27
C ALA A 74 -2.27 -12.19 7.15
N LYS A 75 -3.44 -11.63 7.51
CA LYS A 75 -4.28 -10.83 6.63
C LYS A 75 -4.59 -9.50 7.27
N ASP A 76 -4.66 -8.46 6.46
CA ASP A 76 -5.36 -7.23 6.80
C ASP A 76 -6.71 -7.16 6.07
N ARG A 77 -7.61 -6.33 6.59
CA ARG A 77 -8.95 -6.15 5.99
C ARG A 77 -8.89 -5.72 4.51
N TYR A 78 -7.87 -4.98 4.10
CA TYR A 78 -7.72 -4.53 2.72
C TYR A 78 -7.28 -5.69 1.82
N LEU A 79 -6.41 -6.58 2.31
CA LEU A 79 -6.00 -7.78 1.60
C LEU A 79 -7.17 -8.77 1.46
N GLU A 80 -7.97 -8.98 2.51
CA GLU A 80 -9.19 -9.79 2.42
C GLU A 80 -10.12 -9.28 1.32
N LEU A 81 -10.38 -7.97 1.33
CA LEU A 81 -11.26 -7.34 0.36
C LEU A 81 -10.63 -7.21 -1.02
N THR A 82 -9.31 -7.19 -1.14
CA THR A 82 -8.61 -7.26 -2.43
C THR A 82 -8.82 -8.62 -3.10
N MET A 83 -8.80 -9.70 -2.31
CA MET A 83 -8.87 -11.07 -2.81
C MET A 83 -10.30 -11.55 -3.11
N LYS A 84 -11.32 -10.83 -2.65
CA LYS A 84 -12.73 -11.18 -2.84
C LYS A 84 -13.22 -10.72 -4.22
N ASP A 85 -13.96 -11.58 -4.93
CA ASP A 85 -14.56 -11.17 -6.20
C ASP A 85 -15.54 -10.00 -5.96
N PRO A 86 -15.50 -8.94 -6.78
CA PRO A 86 -16.44 -7.83 -6.69
C PRO A 86 -17.92 -8.21 -6.66
N SER A 87 -18.31 -9.30 -7.34
CA SER A 87 -19.69 -9.80 -7.33
C SER A 87 -20.13 -10.27 -5.94
N ASP A 88 -19.18 -10.71 -5.11
CA ASP A 88 -19.44 -11.27 -3.78
C ASP A 88 -19.34 -10.22 -2.67
N LEU A 89 -18.88 -9.00 -2.99
CA LEU A 89 -18.78 -7.91 -2.02
C LEU A 89 -20.18 -7.49 -1.56
N THR A 90 -20.38 -7.47 -0.24
CA THR A 90 -21.58 -6.85 0.35
C THR A 90 -21.60 -5.35 0.12
N GLU A 91 -22.75 -4.69 0.26
CA GLU A 91 -22.86 -3.23 0.09
C GLU A 91 -21.87 -2.48 1.01
N GLN A 92 -21.72 -2.94 2.26
CA GLN A 92 -20.78 -2.36 3.23
C GLN A 92 -19.33 -2.54 2.81
N GLU A 93 -18.99 -3.67 2.19
CA GLU A 93 -17.64 -3.93 1.68
C GLU A 93 -17.33 -3.10 0.44
N LYS A 94 -18.31 -2.93 -0.48
CA LYS A 94 -18.17 -2.02 -1.62
C LYS A 94 -17.91 -0.59 -1.14
N ILE A 95 -18.66 -0.13 -0.13
CA ILE A 95 -18.44 1.18 0.50
C ILE A 95 -17.03 1.27 1.10
N PHE A 96 -16.59 0.23 1.83
CA PHE A 96 -15.25 0.20 2.41
C PHE A 96 -14.15 0.34 1.35
N VAL A 97 -14.26 -0.43 0.25
CA VAL A 97 -13.31 -0.39 -0.86
C VAL A 97 -13.26 1.01 -1.47
N ILE A 98 -14.42 1.57 -1.83
CA ILE A 98 -14.52 2.90 -2.45
C ILE A 98 -14.01 4.01 -1.53
N GLU A 99 -14.20 3.88 -0.21
CA GLU A 99 -13.70 4.85 0.77
C GLU A 99 -12.17 4.78 0.92
N ASN A 100 -11.62 3.57 1.07
CA ASN A 100 -10.28 3.36 1.60
C ASN A 100 -9.23 2.94 0.54
N PHE A 101 -9.63 2.46 -0.63
CA PHE A 101 -8.69 2.02 -1.68
C PHE A 101 -8.15 3.20 -2.51
N PHE A 102 -8.27 4.43 -2.00
CA PHE A 102 -7.58 5.63 -2.50
C PHE A 102 -6.62 6.21 -1.45
N LEU A 103 -6.30 5.44 -0.40
CA LEU A 103 -5.27 5.82 0.57
C LEU A 103 -3.88 5.60 -0.04
N ALA A 104 -3.53 6.48 -0.96
CA ALA A 104 -2.25 6.60 -1.63
C ALA A 104 -2.04 8.07 -2.00
N ASN A 105 -0.81 8.50 -2.27
CA ASN A 105 -0.58 9.88 -2.69
C ASN A 105 -1.24 10.13 -4.07
N TRP A 106 -2.14 11.10 -4.16
CA TRP A 106 -2.93 11.29 -5.38
C TRP A 106 -2.06 11.69 -6.58
N ASP A 107 -1.04 12.52 -6.39
CA ASP A 107 -0.21 13.03 -7.46
C ASP A 107 0.82 12.01 -7.95
N ASN A 108 1.45 11.29 -7.02
CA ASN A 108 2.58 10.43 -7.31
C ASN A 108 2.23 8.94 -7.43
N MET A 109 1.05 8.52 -6.95
CA MET A 109 0.66 7.10 -6.93
C MET A 109 -0.67 6.83 -7.65
N ILE A 110 -1.60 7.79 -7.66
CA ILE A 110 -2.91 7.60 -8.31
C ILE A 110 -2.91 8.17 -9.73
N LYS A 111 -2.61 9.46 -9.90
CA LYS A 111 -2.57 10.15 -11.21
C LYS A 111 -1.71 9.47 -12.27
N PRO A 112 -0.57 8.82 -11.95
CA PRO A 112 0.20 8.09 -12.95
C PRO A 112 -0.53 6.92 -13.62
N PHE A 113 -1.61 6.42 -13.00
CA PHE A 113 -2.48 5.41 -13.58
C PHE A 113 -3.79 6.08 -14.03
N PRO A 114 -4.01 6.34 -15.34
CA PRO A 114 -5.17 7.07 -15.82
C PRO A 114 -6.50 6.49 -15.34
N ARG A 115 -6.61 5.16 -15.34
CA ARG A 115 -7.81 4.45 -14.84
C ARG A 115 -8.01 4.65 -13.35
N TYR A 116 -6.95 4.62 -12.55
CA TYR A 116 -7.06 4.81 -11.10
C TYR A 116 -7.52 6.24 -10.77
N TYR A 117 -7.02 7.21 -11.52
CA TYR A 117 -7.43 8.60 -11.41
C TYR A 117 -8.89 8.83 -11.85
N GLU A 118 -9.34 8.17 -12.92
CA GLU A 118 -10.75 8.18 -13.34
C GLU A 118 -11.67 7.68 -12.22
N LEU A 119 -11.30 6.58 -11.56
CA LEU A 119 -12.05 6.01 -10.43
C LEU A 119 -12.07 6.96 -9.22
N LEU A 120 -10.97 7.67 -8.97
CA LEU A 120 -10.91 8.69 -7.91
C LEU A 120 -11.85 9.87 -8.22
N ILE A 121 -11.88 10.33 -9.48
CA ILE A 121 -12.82 11.37 -9.94
C ILE A 121 -14.26 10.87 -9.78
N LYS A 122 -14.53 9.62 -10.16
CA LYS A 122 -15.86 8.98 -10.06
C LYS A 122 -16.35 8.89 -8.61
N ARG A 123 -15.47 8.57 -7.66
CA ARG A 123 -15.79 8.62 -6.22
C ARG A 123 -16.03 10.06 -5.77
N GLY A 124 -15.26 11.00 -6.31
CA GLY A 124 -15.22 12.39 -5.90
C GLY A 124 -14.19 12.65 -4.81
N PHE A 125 -13.79 13.92 -4.67
CA PHE A 125 -12.72 14.34 -3.76
C PHE A 125 -13.21 14.67 -2.34
N ARG A 126 -14.51 14.94 -2.18
CA ARG A 126 -15.14 15.25 -0.90
C ARG A 126 -16.48 14.53 -0.84
N PHE A 127 -16.73 13.85 0.27
CA PHE A 127 -17.94 13.08 0.51
C PHE A 127 -18.17 12.95 2.01
N THR A 128 -19.42 12.70 2.40
CA THR A 128 -19.78 12.23 3.74
C THR A 128 -19.97 10.71 3.74
N LYS A 129 -20.11 10.10 4.93
CA LYS A 129 -20.46 8.68 5.01
C LYS A 129 -21.79 8.34 4.34
N GLY A 130 -22.76 9.27 4.35
CA GLY A 130 -24.03 9.11 3.64
C GLY A 130 -23.88 9.12 2.11
N ASP A 131 -22.95 9.91 1.59
CA ASP A 131 -22.68 9.99 0.16
C ASP A 131 -22.10 8.69 -0.40
N LEU A 132 -21.24 8.00 0.36
CA LEU A 132 -20.59 6.77 -0.10
C LEU A 132 -21.57 5.67 -0.48
N ARG A 133 -22.69 5.56 0.23
CA ARG A 133 -23.76 4.60 -0.11
C ARG A 133 -24.42 4.93 -1.46
N ARG A 134 -24.56 6.21 -1.79
CA ARG A 134 -25.08 6.63 -3.09
C ARG A 134 -24.03 6.44 -4.18
N ILE A 135 -22.78 6.83 -3.92
CA ILE A 135 -21.64 6.69 -4.83
C ILE A 135 -21.42 5.22 -5.19
N SER A 136 -21.50 4.31 -4.22
CA SER A 136 -21.24 2.88 -4.43
C SER A 136 -22.18 2.24 -5.45
N ARG A 137 -23.40 2.76 -5.63
CA ARG A 137 -24.35 2.28 -6.64
C ARG A 137 -23.92 2.60 -8.08
N TYR A 138 -23.03 3.56 -8.27
CA TYR A 138 -22.50 3.91 -9.59
C TYR A 138 -21.21 3.14 -9.93
N PHE A 139 -20.62 2.42 -8.97
CA PHE A 139 -19.47 1.55 -9.21
C PHE A 139 -19.94 0.18 -9.66
N THR A 140 -19.46 -0.24 -10.82
CA THR A 140 -19.67 -1.59 -11.34
C THR A 140 -18.68 -2.56 -10.71
N ASP A 141 -18.91 -3.86 -10.88
CA ASP A 141 -17.97 -4.89 -10.44
C ASP A 141 -16.61 -4.78 -11.17
N TYR A 142 -16.60 -4.30 -12.42
CA TYR A 142 -15.36 -3.97 -13.15
C TYR A 142 -14.62 -2.79 -12.53
N ASP A 143 -15.32 -1.70 -12.16
CA ASP A 143 -14.70 -0.56 -11.49
C ASP A 143 -14.08 -0.96 -10.14
N LEU A 144 -14.76 -1.84 -9.40
CA LEU A 144 -14.27 -2.35 -8.12
C LEU A 144 -13.06 -3.27 -8.32
N ARG A 145 -13.06 -4.12 -9.35
CA ARG A 145 -11.90 -4.95 -9.70
C ARG A 145 -10.68 -4.10 -10.03
N ASP A 146 -10.86 -3.11 -10.90
CA ASP A 146 -9.80 -2.17 -11.26
C ASP A 146 -9.28 -1.45 -10.01
N LEU A 147 -10.17 -0.99 -9.13
CA LEU A 147 -9.80 -0.32 -7.89
C LEU A 147 -9.01 -1.24 -6.94
N GLN A 148 -9.41 -2.50 -6.78
CA GLN A 148 -8.69 -3.50 -5.98
C GLN A 148 -7.26 -3.72 -6.50
N VAL A 149 -7.12 -3.89 -7.82
CA VAL A 149 -5.82 -4.11 -8.47
C VAL A 149 -4.95 -2.86 -8.38
N LEU A 150 -5.47 -1.71 -8.81
CA LEU A 150 -4.70 -0.47 -8.92
C LEU A 150 -4.26 0.07 -7.56
N PHE A 151 -5.07 -0.12 -6.51
CA PHE A 151 -4.65 0.20 -5.14
C PHE A 151 -3.36 -0.55 -4.79
N ASN A 152 -3.33 -1.87 -4.91
CA ASN A 152 -2.16 -2.66 -4.55
C ASN A 152 -0.98 -2.42 -5.50
N LEU A 153 -1.24 -2.30 -6.82
CA LEU A 153 -0.20 -2.03 -7.81
C LEU A 153 0.50 -0.68 -7.56
N SER A 154 -0.25 0.35 -7.15
CA SER A 154 0.34 1.66 -6.82
C SER A 154 1.28 1.62 -5.60
N TRP A 155 1.11 0.63 -4.73
CA TRP A 155 1.94 0.32 -3.57
C TRP A 155 3.06 -0.70 -3.86
N ILE A 156 3.31 -1.03 -5.12
CA ILE A 156 4.55 -1.70 -5.55
C ILE A 156 5.47 -0.63 -6.12
N ASP A 157 6.71 -0.61 -5.66
CA ASP A 157 7.65 0.40 -6.10
C ASP A 157 7.89 0.37 -7.62
N PRO A 158 8.02 1.53 -8.29
CA PRO A 158 8.36 1.59 -9.70
C PRO A 158 9.60 0.75 -10.07
N MET A 159 10.61 0.65 -9.18
CA MET A 159 11.79 -0.18 -9.42
C MET A 159 11.39 -1.64 -9.70
N PHE A 160 10.45 -2.19 -8.95
CA PHE A 160 9.98 -3.57 -9.17
C PHE A 160 8.99 -3.66 -10.33
N ARG A 161 8.06 -2.71 -10.45
CA ARG A 161 7.09 -2.72 -11.56
C ARG A 161 7.76 -2.65 -12.93
N ASN A 162 8.85 -1.91 -13.05
CA ASN A 162 9.56 -1.74 -14.33
C ASN A 162 10.45 -2.94 -14.70
N ASN A 163 10.87 -3.73 -13.70
CA ASN A 163 11.81 -4.84 -13.88
C ASN A 163 11.13 -6.22 -13.85
N ASP A 164 9.90 -6.32 -13.34
CA ASP A 164 9.09 -7.54 -13.40
C ASP A 164 8.26 -7.58 -14.71
N PRO A 165 8.45 -8.58 -15.58
CA PRO A 165 7.72 -8.68 -16.85
C PRO A 165 6.20 -8.75 -16.71
N SER A 166 5.69 -9.34 -15.63
CA SER A 166 4.26 -9.49 -15.38
C SER A 166 3.65 -8.17 -14.93
N LEU A 167 4.36 -7.39 -14.12
CA LEU A 167 3.89 -6.09 -13.62
C LEU A 167 4.01 -4.98 -14.67
N LYS A 168 5.00 -5.06 -15.56
CA LYS A 168 5.21 -4.06 -16.61
C LYS A 168 4.09 -4.00 -17.65
N GLY A 169 3.35 -5.10 -17.81
CA GLY A 169 2.22 -5.21 -18.74
C GLY A 169 0.87 -4.78 -18.16
N LEU A 170 0.83 -4.39 -16.88
CA LEU A 170 -0.36 -3.96 -16.15
C LEU A 170 -0.37 -2.43 -15.96
#